data_AF-A0A3T0N9I6-F1
#
_entry.id   AF-A0A3T0N9I6-F1
#
_cell.length_a   1.000
_cell.length_b   1.000
_cell.length_c   1.000
_cell.angle_alpha   90.00
_cell.angle_beta   90.00
_cell.angle_gamma   90.00
#
_symmetry.space_group_name_H-M   'P 1'
#
loop_
_entity.id
_entity.type
_entity.pdbx_description
1 polymer ?
#
loop_
_entity_poly.entity_id
_entity_poly.type
_entity_poly.pdbx_seq_one_letter_code
_entity_poly.pdbx_strand_id
1 'polypeptide(L)'
;MQMIRNLEESPEYISFSDQDDIWLPHKLSRALTALSKVPATVPALYASRQWVWESDTQRKRLSARLQRPAGFRNALVENIATGNTIVLNPAAAGLVREAARLTGDVFAHDWWLYLLISGVGGRILFDEEPGLLYRQHGANVIGEGAGIRAQLRRKYAVMQGAFAQRVGGNLQAMQAVAPC
;
A
#
# COMPACT_ATOMS: atom_id res chain seq x y z
N MET A 1 -4.65 -10.74 -4.93
CA MET A 1 -5.70 -10.09 -5.76
C MET A 1 -7.09 -10.74 -5.65
N GLN A 2 -7.23 -12.05 -5.40
CA GLN A 2 -8.54 -12.71 -5.37
C GLN A 2 -9.57 -12.09 -4.40
N MET A 3 -9.17 -11.71 -3.18
CA MET A 3 -10.08 -11.05 -2.22
C MET A 3 -10.66 -9.74 -2.78
N ILE A 4 -9.87 -9.00 -3.55
CA ILE A 4 -10.30 -7.76 -4.19
C ILE A 4 -11.29 -8.05 -5.33
N ARG A 5 -11.04 -9.09 -6.13
CA ARG A 5 -11.95 -9.49 -7.23
C ARG A 5 -13.32 -9.92 -6.74
N ASN A 6 -13.38 -10.45 -5.53
CA ASN A 6 -14.57 -10.98 -4.89
C ASN A 6 -15.27 -9.97 -3.98
N LEU A 7 -14.88 -8.69 -4.02
CA LEU A 7 -15.65 -7.63 -3.36
C LEU A 7 -17.08 -7.62 -3.89
N GLU A 8 -18.03 -7.32 -3.01
CA GLU A 8 -19.45 -7.17 -3.36
C GLU A 8 -19.65 -6.10 -4.44
N GLU A 9 -20.79 -6.14 -5.14
CA GLU A 9 -21.07 -5.23 -6.27
C GLU A 9 -21.16 -3.75 -5.85
N SER A 10 -21.62 -3.48 -4.63
CA SER A 10 -21.69 -2.14 -4.05
C SER A 10 -20.85 -2.06 -2.77
N PRO A 11 -19.51 -2.02 -2.89
CA PRO A 11 -18.62 -2.09 -1.76
C PRO A 11 -18.67 -0.78 -0.98
N GLU A 12 -18.73 -0.90 0.34
CA GLU A 12 -18.59 0.23 1.24
C GLU A 12 -17.11 0.65 1.37
N TYR A 13 -16.74 1.22 2.51
CA TYR A 13 -15.34 1.40 2.85
C TYR A 13 -14.66 0.06 3.06
N ILE A 14 -13.52 -0.14 2.42
CA ILE A 14 -12.73 -1.37 2.52
C ILE A 14 -11.41 -1.06 3.22
N SER A 15 -11.07 -1.82 4.25
CA SER A 15 -9.74 -1.79 4.86
C SER A 15 -9.09 -3.16 4.77
N PHE A 16 -7.78 -3.18 4.54
CA PHE A 16 -6.98 -4.39 4.58
C PHE A 16 -6.41 -4.60 5.98
N SER A 17 -6.27 -5.86 6.37
CA SER A 17 -5.64 -6.29 7.62
C SER A 17 -4.73 -7.47 7.33
N ASP A 18 -3.57 -7.49 7.96
CA ASP A 18 -2.80 -8.71 8.14
C ASP A 18 -3.22 -9.41 9.45
N GLN A 19 -2.87 -10.68 9.59
CA GLN A 19 -3.38 -11.54 10.68
C GLN A 19 -2.75 -11.23 12.05
N ASP A 20 -1.57 -10.61 12.06
CA ASP A 20 -0.71 -10.41 13.22
C ASP A 20 -0.56 -8.94 13.63
N ASP A 21 -1.25 -8.05 12.93
CA ASP A 21 -1.30 -6.62 13.20
C ASP A 21 -2.26 -6.27 14.34
N ILE A 22 -1.88 -5.24 15.11
CA ILE A 22 -2.75 -4.67 16.14
C ILE A 22 -3.15 -3.27 15.70
N TRP A 23 -4.42 -3.11 15.34
CA TRP A 23 -4.95 -1.79 14.98
C TRP A 23 -5.06 -0.91 16.22
N LEU A 24 -4.63 0.35 16.10
CA LEU A 24 -4.86 1.32 17.16
C LEU A 24 -6.33 1.75 17.14
N PRO A 25 -6.92 2.11 18.31
CA PRO A 25 -8.35 2.40 18.41
C PRO A 25 -8.87 3.46 17.43
N HIS A 26 -8.00 4.36 17.00
CA HIS A 26 -8.31 5.47 16.10
C HIS A 26 -8.09 5.20 14.61
N LYS A 27 -7.62 4.01 14.20
CA LYS A 27 -7.28 3.73 12.78
C LYS A 27 -8.46 4.05 11.85
N LEU A 28 -9.59 3.40 12.08
CA LEU A 28 -10.76 3.50 11.21
C LEU A 28 -11.43 4.87 11.31
N SER A 29 -11.61 5.40 12.52
CA SER A 29 -12.28 6.70 12.71
C SER A 29 -11.54 7.83 12.00
N ARG A 30 -10.19 7.84 12.02
CA ARG A 30 -9.37 8.80 11.28
C ARG A 30 -9.47 8.61 9.78
N ALA A 31 -9.36 7.36 9.31
CA ALA A 31 -9.45 7.04 7.89
C ALA A 31 -10.80 7.49 7.31
N LEU A 32 -11.90 7.11 7.96
CA LEU A 32 -13.25 7.49 7.55
C LEU A 32 -13.47 9.00 7.60
N THR A 33 -12.97 9.69 8.64
CA THR A 33 -13.03 11.16 8.73
C THR A 33 -12.24 11.86 7.62
N ALA A 34 -11.10 11.29 7.20
CA ALA A 34 -10.32 11.85 6.11
C ALA A 34 -10.99 11.61 4.76
N LEU A 35 -11.49 10.38 4.54
CA LEU A 35 -12.13 9.98 3.29
C LEU A 35 -13.49 10.65 3.08
N SER A 36 -14.26 10.92 4.14
CA SER A 36 -15.57 11.58 4.03
C SER A 36 -15.49 13.03 3.52
N LYS A 37 -14.30 13.64 3.56
CA LYS A 37 -14.02 14.97 3.00
C LYS A 37 -13.80 14.95 1.50
N VAL A 38 -13.63 13.76 0.90
CA VAL A 38 -13.49 13.60 -0.55
C VAL A 38 -14.88 13.41 -1.17
N PRO A 39 -15.18 14.07 -2.31
CA PRO A 39 -16.45 13.84 -3.00
C PRO A 39 -16.69 12.36 -3.28
N ALA A 40 -17.91 11.88 -3.07
CA ALA A 40 -18.25 10.45 -3.15
C ALA A 40 -17.94 9.81 -4.52
N THR A 41 -17.93 10.60 -5.59
CA THR A 41 -17.60 10.16 -6.95
C THR A 41 -16.10 10.08 -7.23
N VAL A 42 -15.25 10.57 -6.34
CA VAL A 42 -13.80 10.60 -6.51
C VAL A 42 -13.18 9.42 -5.76
N PRO A 43 -12.50 8.49 -6.46
CA PRO A 43 -11.74 7.41 -5.81
C PRO A 43 -10.71 7.98 -4.83
N ALA A 44 -10.69 7.45 -3.61
CA ALA A 44 -9.74 7.86 -2.59
C ALA A 44 -9.16 6.67 -1.83
N LEU A 45 -7.85 6.77 -1.57
CA LEU A 45 -7.07 5.84 -0.78
C LEU A 45 -6.49 6.61 0.41
N TYR A 46 -6.83 6.16 1.62
CA TYR A 46 -6.18 6.57 2.85
C TYR A 46 -5.11 5.54 3.21
N ALA A 47 -3.95 6.01 3.64
CA ALA A 47 -2.92 5.20 4.29
C ALA A 47 -2.33 6.00 5.44
N SER A 48 -1.65 5.32 6.36
CA SER A 48 -1.04 5.95 7.52
C SER A 48 0.33 5.39 7.80
N ARG A 49 1.08 6.07 8.67
CA ARG A 49 2.28 5.49 9.25
C ARG A 49 1.92 4.30 10.14
N GLN A 50 2.93 3.54 10.54
CA GLN A 50 2.76 2.39 11.42
C GLN A 50 3.95 2.29 12.38
N TRP A 51 3.69 1.72 13.54
CA TRP A 51 4.77 1.28 14.42
C TRP A 51 5.25 -0.08 13.97
N VAL A 52 6.52 -0.19 13.58
CA VAL A 52 7.20 -1.48 13.50
C VAL A 52 7.46 -1.94 14.92
N TRP A 53 6.84 -3.05 15.32
CA TRP A 53 6.81 -3.53 16.69
C TRP A 53 7.41 -4.93 16.78
N GLU A 54 8.43 -5.08 17.63
CA GLU A 54 9.00 -6.37 18.00
C GLU A 54 8.24 -6.90 19.22
N SER A 55 7.50 -8.00 19.05
CA SER A 55 6.65 -8.52 20.12
C SER A 55 7.44 -9.02 21.33
N ASP A 56 8.64 -9.53 21.11
CA ASP A 56 9.43 -10.19 22.15
C ASP A 56 10.09 -9.16 23.08
N THR A 57 10.50 -8.02 22.51
CA THR A 57 11.20 -6.95 23.22
C THR A 57 10.30 -5.75 23.54
N GLN A 58 9.06 -5.73 23.01
CA GLN A 58 8.13 -4.60 23.03
C GLN A 58 8.67 -3.31 22.38
N ARG A 59 9.80 -3.39 21.66
CA ARG A 59 10.38 -2.23 20.99
C ARG A 59 9.48 -1.76 19.86
N LYS A 60 9.35 -0.45 19.73
CA LYS A 60 8.57 0.20 18.67
C LYS A 60 9.45 1.19 17.93
N ARG A 61 9.46 1.10 16.61
CA ARG A 61 10.09 2.07 15.72
C ARG A 61 9.06 2.58 14.73
N LEU A 62 8.96 3.89 14.57
CA LEU A 62 8.00 4.46 13.65
C LEU A 62 8.47 4.25 12.21
N SER A 63 7.55 3.97 11.29
CA SER A 63 7.85 3.89 9.85
C SER A 63 8.43 5.22 9.33
N ALA A 64 9.10 5.22 8.18
CA ALA A 64 9.68 6.43 7.62
C ALA A 64 8.60 7.52 7.40
N ARG A 65 9.02 8.80 7.53
CA ARG A 65 8.16 9.94 7.17
C ARG A 65 8.12 10.09 5.66
N LEU A 66 7.01 10.59 5.15
CA LEU A 66 6.88 10.92 3.75
C LEU A 66 7.87 12.04 3.37
N GLN A 67 8.70 11.81 2.35
CA GLN A 67 9.69 12.81 1.89
C GLN A 67 9.22 13.61 0.66
N ARG A 68 8.19 13.11 -0.04
CA ARG A 68 7.66 13.68 -1.28
C ARG A 68 6.14 13.64 -1.26
N PRO A 69 5.44 14.59 -1.91
CA PRO A 69 3.99 14.57 -1.96
C PRO A 69 3.44 13.24 -2.49
N ALA A 70 2.41 12.72 -1.82
CA ALA A 70 1.71 11.53 -2.26
C ALA A 70 0.98 11.81 -3.59
N GLY A 71 1.37 11.10 -4.65
CA GLY A 71 0.69 11.20 -5.94
C GLY A 71 1.33 10.30 -7.00
N PHE A 72 0.77 10.31 -8.21
CA PHE A 72 1.13 9.35 -9.25
C PHE A 72 2.63 9.35 -9.59
N ARG A 73 3.25 10.54 -9.69
CA ARG A 73 4.70 10.67 -9.93
C ARG A 73 5.53 9.94 -8.87
N ASN A 74 5.12 10.01 -7.60
CA ASN A 74 5.80 9.31 -6.52
C ASN A 74 5.50 7.80 -6.57
N ALA A 75 4.25 7.43 -6.85
CA ALA A 75 3.82 6.04 -7.02
C ALA A 75 4.62 5.30 -8.11
N LEU A 76 5.13 5.98 -9.14
CA LEU A 76 5.97 5.35 -10.17
C LEU A 76 7.31 4.82 -9.64
N VAL A 77 7.81 5.37 -8.52
CA VAL A 77 9.17 5.09 -8.03
C VAL A 77 9.20 4.52 -6.61
N GLU A 78 8.16 4.75 -5.82
CA GLU A 78 8.09 4.35 -4.42
C GLU A 78 6.65 3.98 -4.01
N ASN A 79 6.51 2.91 -3.23
CA ASN A 79 5.27 2.63 -2.52
C ASN A 79 5.31 3.25 -1.11
N ILE A 80 4.35 4.13 -0.81
CA ILE A 80 4.20 4.76 0.51
C ILE A 80 3.05 4.15 1.31
N ALA A 81 2.15 3.40 0.67
CA ALA A 81 0.95 2.86 1.27
C ALA A 81 1.15 1.35 1.48
N THR A 82 1.40 0.92 2.72
CA THR A 82 1.48 -0.51 3.01
C THR A 82 0.07 -1.09 3.15
N GLY A 83 -0.14 -2.30 2.64
CA GLY A 83 -1.45 -2.97 2.55
C GLY A 83 -2.31 -2.79 3.80
N ASN A 84 -1.83 -3.25 4.96
CA ASN A 84 -2.51 -3.16 6.26
C ASN A 84 -2.91 -1.76 6.73
N THR A 85 -2.33 -0.69 6.19
CA THR A 85 -2.68 0.71 6.53
C THR A 85 -3.78 1.26 5.62
N ILE A 86 -4.06 0.59 4.49
CA ILE A 86 -4.95 1.09 3.46
C ILE A 86 -6.42 1.02 3.91
N VAL A 87 -7.13 2.12 3.66
CA VAL A 87 -8.58 2.20 3.64
C VAL A 87 -9.03 2.88 2.34
N LEU A 88 -9.95 2.25 1.63
CA LEU A 88 -10.53 2.75 0.38
C LEU A 88 -11.93 3.30 0.65
N ASN A 89 -12.29 4.39 -0.03
CA ASN A 89 -13.71 4.80 -0.10
C ASN A 89 -14.49 3.92 -1.10
N PRO A 90 -15.84 3.96 -1.08
CA PRO A 90 -16.67 3.16 -1.99
C PRO A 90 -16.31 3.31 -3.48
N ALA A 91 -16.04 4.53 -3.95
CA ALA A 91 -15.63 4.78 -5.33
C ALA A 91 -14.30 4.11 -5.69
N ALA A 92 -13.31 4.17 -4.80
CA ALA A 92 -12.05 3.45 -4.98
C ALA A 92 -12.25 1.94 -4.93
N ALA A 93 -13.05 1.42 -4.00
CA ALA A 93 -13.32 -0.01 -3.88
C ALA A 93 -14.00 -0.58 -5.14
N GLY A 94 -14.99 0.13 -5.70
CA GLY A 94 -15.64 -0.25 -6.95
C GLY A 94 -14.68 -0.24 -8.15
N LEU A 95 -13.89 0.83 -8.30
CA LEU A 95 -12.88 0.94 -9.36
C LEU A 95 -11.85 -0.20 -9.26
N VAL A 96 -11.33 -0.43 -8.05
CA VAL A 96 -10.31 -1.42 -7.77
C VAL A 96 -10.82 -2.83 -8.05
N ARG A 97 -12.09 -3.14 -7.75
CA ARG A 97 -12.70 -4.42 -8.09
C ARG A 97 -12.73 -4.66 -9.59
N GLU A 98 -13.22 -3.71 -10.37
CA GLU A 98 -13.28 -3.85 -11.84
C GLU A 98 -11.88 -3.95 -12.45
N ALA A 99 -10.95 -3.09 -12.01
CA ALA A 99 -9.55 -3.16 -12.41
C ALA A 99 -8.91 -4.51 -12.07
N ALA A 100 -9.20 -5.07 -10.90
CA ALA A 100 -8.67 -6.36 -10.46
C ALA A 100 -9.17 -7.53 -11.30
N ARG A 101 -10.35 -7.44 -11.94
CA ARG A 101 -10.88 -8.48 -12.84
C ARG A 101 -10.09 -8.54 -14.16
N LEU A 102 -9.59 -7.39 -14.61
CA LEU A 102 -8.79 -7.27 -15.84
C LEU A 102 -7.28 -7.49 -15.58
N THR A 103 -6.84 -7.23 -14.36
CA THR A 103 -5.43 -7.32 -13.98
C THR A 103 -5.06 -8.74 -13.55
N GLY A 104 -3.98 -9.30 -14.10
CA GLY A 104 -3.40 -10.58 -13.68
C GLY A 104 -2.71 -10.52 -12.31
N ASP A 105 -1.60 -11.24 -12.17
CA ASP A 105 -0.77 -11.15 -10.97
C ASP A 105 -0.06 -9.80 -10.90
N VAL A 106 -0.06 -9.20 -9.71
CA VAL A 106 0.64 -7.95 -9.43
C VAL A 106 1.77 -8.20 -8.45
N PHE A 107 2.86 -7.48 -8.59
CA PHE A 107 4.03 -7.62 -7.71
C PHE A 107 3.68 -7.39 -6.24
N ALA A 108 2.96 -6.31 -5.95
CA ALA A 108 2.46 -5.97 -4.63
C ALA A 108 1.12 -5.28 -4.78
N HIS A 109 0.09 -5.81 -4.13
CA HIS A 109 -1.28 -5.31 -4.28
C HIS A 109 -1.41 -3.87 -3.79
N ASP A 110 -0.72 -3.52 -2.71
CA ASP A 110 -0.73 -2.20 -2.10
C ASP A 110 -0.09 -1.13 -3.00
N TRP A 111 1.04 -1.44 -3.63
CA TRP A 111 1.66 -0.56 -4.62
C TRP A 111 0.78 -0.42 -5.86
N TRP A 112 0.20 -1.51 -6.35
CA TRP A 112 -0.74 -1.46 -7.47
C TRP A 112 -1.97 -0.59 -7.16
N LEU A 113 -2.54 -0.70 -5.95
CA LEU A 113 -3.64 0.18 -5.51
C LEU A 113 -3.21 1.65 -5.51
N TYR A 114 -2.03 1.95 -4.99
CA TYR A 114 -1.50 3.32 -4.97
C TYR A 114 -1.34 3.87 -6.39
N LEU A 115 -0.78 3.08 -7.31
CA LEU A 115 -0.63 3.45 -8.73
C LEU A 115 -1.97 3.65 -9.42
N LEU A 116 -2.90 2.72 -9.25
CA LEU A 116 -4.22 2.77 -9.89
C LEU A 116 -5.00 4.01 -9.45
N ILE A 117 -5.17 4.19 -8.14
CA ILE A 117 -5.97 5.29 -7.59
C ILE A 117 -5.34 6.64 -7.95
N SER A 118 -4.02 6.77 -7.82
CA SER A 118 -3.36 8.03 -8.19
C SER A 118 -3.32 8.27 -9.70
N GLY A 119 -3.23 7.20 -10.51
CA GLY A 119 -3.18 7.26 -11.98
C GLY A 119 -4.49 7.72 -12.62
N VAL A 120 -5.64 7.38 -12.02
CA VAL A 120 -6.95 7.89 -12.47
C VAL A 120 -7.28 9.29 -11.95
N GLY A 121 -6.33 9.97 -11.29
CA GLY A 121 -6.55 11.28 -10.67
C GLY A 121 -7.30 11.23 -9.34
N GLY A 122 -7.39 10.06 -8.71
CA GLY A 122 -7.95 9.89 -7.38
C GLY A 122 -7.13 10.57 -6.28
N ARG A 123 -7.69 10.61 -5.07
CA ARG A 123 -7.07 11.25 -3.91
C ARG A 123 -6.27 10.26 -3.08
N ILE A 124 -5.04 10.62 -2.77
CA ILE A 124 -4.18 9.87 -1.86
C ILE A 124 -4.02 10.68 -0.59
N LEU A 125 -4.57 10.16 0.51
CA LEU A 125 -4.52 10.78 1.82
C LEU A 125 -3.51 9.99 2.66
N PHE A 126 -2.40 10.62 3.02
CA PHE A 126 -1.40 10.00 3.86
C PHE A 126 -1.39 10.64 5.24
N ASP A 127 -1.57 9.82 6.27
CA ASP A 127 -1.60 10.25 7.66
C ASP A 127 -0.25 9.98 8.34
N GLU A 128 0.39 11.06 8.82
CA GLU A 128 1.69 10.99 9.48
C GLU A 128 1.63 10.36 10.88
N GLU A 129 0.44 10.22 11.44
CA GLU A 129 0.24 9.52 12.70
C GLU A 129 0.02 8.03 12.48
N PRO A 130 0.62 7.17 13.32
CA PRO A 130 0.50 5.75 13.16
C PRO A 130 -0.91 5.23 13.43
N GLY A 131 -1.40 4.34 12.57
CA GLY A 131 -2.70 3.68 12.71
C GLY A 131 -2.66 2.27 13.31
N LEU A 132 -1.50 1.61 13.32
CA LEU A 132 -1.37 0.22 13.78
C LEU A 132 0.04 -0.10 14.30
N LEU A 133 0.14 -1.22 15.02
CA LEU A 133 1.39 -1.92 15.31
C LEU A 133 1.55 -3.05 14.29
N TYR A 134 2.57 -2.92 13.45
CA TYR A 134 2.99 -3.94 12.51
C TYR A 134 4.01 -4.85 13.18
N ARG A 135 3.66 -6.13 13.32
CA ARG A 135 4.51 -7.10 14.00
C ARG A 135 5.69 -7.47 13.10
N GLN A 136 6.91 -7.21 13.57
CA GLN A 136 8.11 -7.68 12.90
C GLN A 136 8.56 -9.00 13.50
N HIS A 137 8.40 -10.10 12.76
CA HIS A 137 9.02 -11.37 13.10
C HIS A 137 10.49 -11.36 12.70
N GLY A 138 11.39 -11.86 13.57
CA GLY A 138 12.83 -11.95 13.30
C GLY A 138 13.21 -12.81 12.08
N ALA A 139 12.26 -13.60 11.56
CA ALA A 139 12.40 -14.38 10.33
C ALA A 139 11.93 -13.65 9.06
N ASN A 140 11.41 -12.41 9.15
CA ASN A 140 11.13 -11.61 7.95
C ASN A 140 12.48 -11.17 7.35
N VAL A 141 12.93 -11.91 6.33
CA VAL A 141 14.24 -11.85 5.62
C VAL A 141 14.59 -10.48 5.01
N ILE A 142 13.83 -9.43 5.28
CA ILE A 142 14.11 -8.05 4.88
C ILE A 142 14.00 -7.14 6.11
N GLY A 143 14.89 -7.34 7.08
CA GLY A 143 14.94 -6.47 8.26
C GLY A 143 16.11 -6.85 9.16
N GLU A 144 17.24 -6.15 8.97
CA GLU A 144 18.36 -6.02 9.91
C GLU A 144 19.05 -7.32 10.36
N GLY A 145 20.18 -7.68 9.70
CA GLY A 145 21.05 -8.73 10.26
C GLY A 145 22.14 -9.36 9.38
N ALA A 146 22.50 -8.84 8.20
CA ALA A 146 23.58 -9.45 7.41
C ALA A 146 24.56 -8.41 6.87
N GLY A 147 25.83 -8.57 7.27
CA GLY A 147 26.94 -7.63 7.15
C GLY A 147 27.12 -6.92 5.80
N ILE A 148 27.95 -5.89 5.85
CA ILE A 148 28.25 -4.91 4.77
C ILE A 148 28.44 -5.58 3.39
N ARG A 149 29.05 -6.78 3.33
CA ARG A 149 29.27 -7.55 2.08
C ARG A 149 28.00 -8.21 1.47
N ALA A 150 26.99 -8.56 2.27
CA ALA A 150 25.69 -9.06 1.79
C ALA A 150 24.71 -7.92 1.44
N GLN A 151 24.90 -6.76 2.07
CA GLN A 151 24.22 -5.51 1.74
C GLN A 151 24.67 -4.96 0.38
N LEU A 152 25.98 -4.99 0.07
CA LEU A 152 26.51 -4.52 -1.22
C LEU A 152 26.14 -5.44 -2.40
N ARG A 153 26.18 -6.77 -2.21
CA ARG A 153 25.79 -7.76 -3.25
C ARG A 153 24.30 -7.73 -3.60
N ARG A 154 23.40 -7.55 -2.62
CA ARG A 154 21.96 -7.32 -2.85
C ARG A 154 21.69 -5.96 -3.48
N LYS A 155 22.36 -4.90 -3.00
CA LYS A 155 22.19 -3.55 -3.56
C LYS A 155 22.51 -3.52 -5.05
N TYR A 156 23.59 -4.15 -5.52
CA TYR A 156 23.96 -4.11 -6.95
C TYR A 156 23.09 -4.97 -7.87
N ALA A 157 22.71 -6.19 -7.47
CA ALA A 157 21.88 -7.08 -8.30
C ALA A 157 20.39 -6.65 -8.37
N VAL A 158 19.89 -5.98 -7.31
CA VAL A 158 18.53 -5.41 -7.25
C VAL A 158 18.45 -4.05 -7.97
N MET A 159 19.55 -3.29 -8.04
CA MET A 159 19.57 -1.88 -8.44
C MET A 159 19.07 -1.60 -9.86
N GLN A 160 19.02 -2.59 -10.76
CA GLN A 160 18.34 -2.43 -12.05
C GLN A 160 17.42 -3.59 -12.39
N GLY A 161 17.81 -4.86 -12.20
CA GLY A 161 16.98 -6.00 -12.61
C GLY A 161 15.69 -6.16 -11.81
N ALA A 162 15.78 -6.30 -10.48
CA ALA A 162 14.61 -6.51 -9.64
C ALA A 162 13.71 -5.26 -9.55
N PHE A 163 14.31 -4.06 -9.51
CA PHE A 163 13.52 -2.83 -9.58
C PHE A 163 12.83 -2.68 -10.95
N ALA A 164 13.53 -2.92 -12.07
CA ALA A 164 12.91 -2.88 -13.39
C ALA A 164 11.83 -3.96 -13.56
N GLN A 165 12.00 -5.15 -12.98
CA GLN A 165 10.95 -6.17 -12.95
C GLN A 165 9.71 -5.71 -12.19
N ARG A 166 9.89 -5.04 -11.03
CA ARG A 166 8.77 -4.47 -10.26
C ARG A 166 8.05 -3.38 -11.05
N VAL A 167 8.80 -2.44 -11.62
CA VAL A 167 8.25 -1.38 -12.50
C VAL A 167 7.57 -2.00 -13.72
N GLY A 168 8.16 -3.04 -14.32
CA GLY A 168 7.60 -3.76 -15.46
C GLY A 168 6.29 -4.46 -15.13
N GLY A 169 6.20 -5.13 -13.97
CA GLY A 169 4.95 -5.74 -13.49
C GLY A 169 3.87 -4.70 -13.20
N ASN A 170 4.24 -3.57 -12.58
CA ASN A 170 3.34 -2.44 -12.39
C ASN A 170 2.86 -1.87 -13.74
N LEU A 171 3.75 -1.72 -14.72
CA LEU A 171 3.39 -1.23 -16.05
C LEU A 171 2.42 -2.17 -16.76
N GLN A 172 2.67 -3.48 -16.73
CA GLN A 172 1.77 -4.48 -17.31
C GLN A 172 0.38 -4.43 -16.65
N ALA A 173 0.34 -4.33 -15.32
CA ALA A 173 -0.91 -4.20 -14.58
C ALA A 173 -1.67 -2.91 -14.93
N MET A 174 -0.98 -1.79 -15.10
CA MET A 174 -1.59 -0.52 -15.50
C MET A 174 -2.05 -0.54 -16.97
N GLN A 175 -1.31 -1.19 -17.87
CA GLN A 175 -1.69 -1.35 -19.28
C GLN A 175 -2.97 -2.21 -19.43
N ALA A 176 -3.13 -3.23 -18.60
CA ALA A 176 -4.32 -4.09 -18.61
C ALA A 176 -5.62 -3.35 -18.27
N VAL A 177 -5.54 -2.18 -17.63
CA VAL A 177 -6.69 -1.37 -17.19
C VAL A 177 -6.74 0.00 -17.86
N ALA A 178 -5.84 0.28 -18.81
CA ALA A 178 -5.85 1.53 -19.54
C ALA A 178 -7.07 1.58 -20.49
N PRO A 179 -7.78 2.72 -20.57
CA PRO A 179 -8.83 2.89 -21.58
C PRO A 179 -8.22 2.83 -22.99
N CYS A 180 -8.91 2.13 -23.90
CA CYS A 180 -8.57 2.06 -25.33
C CYS A 180 -8.60 3.43 -26.01
#